data_AF-A0A6F8PSF8-F1
#
_entry.id   AF-A0A6F8PSF8-F1
#
_cell.length_a   1.000
_cell.length_b   1.000
_cell.length_c   1.000
_cell.angle_alpha   90.00
_cell.angle_beta   90.00
_cell.angle_gamma   90.00
#
_symmetry.space_group_name_H-M   'P 1'
#
loop_
_entity.id
_entity.type
_entity.pdbx_description
1 polymer ?
#
loop_
_entity_poly.entity_id
_entity_poly.type
_entity_poly.pdbx_seq_one_letter_code
_entity_poly.pdbx_strand_id
1 'polypeptide(L)'
;MLRYHLKNLWFRDKTEEVVFINKHAVQLRAGLMLLIPIYMVVVLFTTVLAPTWTVLPNTFVEETFDMTQDWHAIYNVQASRTLFDYTIPSLVLLYGLFEMIAGLFVRTSYLSPTIHLATFLTRNTRPKWEPHKPKKFAWLIGVTLISLCLIFFNPDMVARFINALFASELLPTDSNYMPDFIPILVGICFTLMWLEAIFGFCLGCQLHWLLAKIGIFKEHCYDCMNVDFDQKAWIAERKKMEQALQNEP
;
A
#
# COMPACT_ATOMS: atom_id res chain seq x y z
N MET A 1 14.28 7.38 27.42
CA MET A 1 14.25 6.89 26.02
C MET A 1 12.82 6.63 25.52
N LEU A 2 12.00 5.83 26.21
CA LEU A 2 10.59 5.59 25.83
C LEU A 2 9.75 6.89 25.73
N ARG A 3 9.97 7.85 26.64
CA ARG A 3 9.33 9.17 26.59
C ARG A 3 9.65 9.96 25.30
N TYR A 4 10.86 9.82 24.74
CA TYR A 4 11.23 10.48 23.48
C TYR A 4 10.52 9.81 22.30
N HIS A 5 10.51 8.47 22.29
CA HIS A 5 9.77 7.68 21.30
C HIS A 5 8.27 7.99 21.30
N LEU A 6 7.62 8.09 22.46
CA LEU A 6 6.19 8.44 22.54
C LEU A 6 5.92 9.92 22.25
N LYS A 7 6.89 10.81 22.47
CA LYS A 7 6.73 12.25 22.22
C LYS A 7 6.89 12.60 20.74
N ASN A 8 7.90 12.05 20.08
CA ASN A 8 8.27 12.42 18.72
C ASN A 8 8.02 11.30 17.70
N LEU A 9 7.88 10.04 18.12
CA LEU A 9 7.69 8.86 17.26
C LEU A 9 8.73 8.85 16.13
N TRP A 10 8.29 9.11 14.90
CA TRP A 10 9.14 9.25 13.72
C TRP A 10 9.19 10.69 13.16
N PHE A 11 8.59 11.65 13.86
CA PHE A 11 8.54 13.07 13.49
C PHE A 11 9.71 13.83 14.12
N ARG A 12 10.20 14.87 13.44
CA ARG A 12 11.26 15.75 13.99
C ARG A 12 10.70 16.71 15.04
N ASP A 13 9.82 17.59 14.58
CA ASP A 13 9.09 18.56 15.38
C ASP A 13 7.68 18.70 14.79
N LYS A 14 6.68 18.85 15.66
CA LYS A 14 5.26 18.96 15.31
C LYS A 14 4.82 20.42 15.17
N THR A 15 5.63 21.36 15.67
CA THR A 15 5.33 22.80 15.69
C THR A 15 5.85 23.51 14.44
N GLU A 16 6.73 22.87 13.68
CA GLU A 16 7.21 23.37 12.39
C GLU A 16 6.06 23.42 11.36
N GLU A 17 6.04 24.47 10.53
CA GLU A 17 5.07 24.65 9.44
C GLU A 17 5.06 23.46 8.47
N VAL A 18 6.23 22.86 8.26
CA VAL A 18 6.41 21.64 7.49
C VAL A 18 6.84 20.53 8.42
N VAL A 19 5.99 19.51 8.56
CA VAL A 19 6.28 18.34 9.38
C VAL A 19 7.26 17.43 8.64
N PHE A 20 8.38 17.11 9.27
CA PHE A 20 9.38 16.16 8.76
C PHE A 20 9.25 14.79 9.43
N ILE A 21 9.53 13.75 8.65
CA ILE A 21 9.52 12.34 9.09
C ILE A 21 10.86 11.65 8.82
N ASN A 22 11.19 10.65 9.62
CA ASN A 22 12.39 9.85 9.47
C ASN A 22 12.27 8.88 8.27
N LYS A 23 13.07 9.10 7.24
CA LYS A 23 13.14 8.28 6.01
C LYS A 23 13.33 6.79 6.31
N HIS A 24 14.27 6.44 7.18
CA HIS A 24 14.58 5.03 7.46
C HIS A 24 13.40 4.32 8.13
N ALA A 25 12.71 4.99 9.05
CA ALA A 25 11.52 4.45 9.69
C ALA A 25 10.38 4.26 8.66
N VAL A 26 10.22 5.18 7.72
CA VAL A 26 9.23 5.08 6.63
C VAL A 26 9.56 3.92 5.69
N GLN A 27 10.82 3.77 5.28
CA GLN A 27 11.27 2.66 4.43
C GLN A 27 11.06 1.31 5.12
N LEU A 28 11.40 1.20 6.40
CA LEU A 28 11.19 -0.02 7.16
C LEU A 28 9.69 -0.35 7.31
N ARG A 29 8.85 0.67 7.54
CA ARG A 29 7.39 0.50 7.54
C ARG A 29 6.89 -0.03 6.20
N ALA A 30 7.36 0.51 5.08
CA ALA A 30 7.02 0.00 3.75
C ALA A 30 7.42 -1.48 3.60
N GLY A 31 8.60 -1.86 4.10
CA GLY A 31 9.05 -3.26 4.13
C GLY A 31 8.18 -4.17 5.00
N LEU A 32 7.75 -3.73 6.19
CA LEU A 32 6.82 -4.49 7.02
C LEU A 32 5.45 -4.65 6.36
N MET A 33 4.96 -3.58 5.72
CA MET A 33 3.68 -3.57 5.02
C MET A 33 3.70 -4.38 3.72
N LEU A 34 4.88 -4.65 3.14
CA LEU A 34 5.04 -5.48 1.94
C LEU A 34 4.57 -6.93 2.15
N LEU A 35 4.50 -7.41 3.39
CA LEU A 35 3.95 -8.72 3.71
C LEU A 35 2.49 -8.86 3.26
N ILE A 36 1.72 -7.76 3.31
CA ILE A 36 0.31 -7.75 2.89
C ILE A 36 0.20 -8.05 1.39
N PRO A 37 0.75 -7.26 0.46
CA PRO A 37 0.63 -7.54 -0.96
C PRO A 37 1.30 -8.86 -1.36
N ILE A 38 2.36 -9.32 -0.68
CA ILE A 38 2.91 -10.67 -0.89
C ILE A 38 1.84 -11.73 -0.62
N TYR A 39 1.17 -11.66 0.53
CA TYR A 39 0.06 -12.56 0.86
C TYR A 39 -1.08 -12.46 -0.17
N MET A 40 -1.43 -11.25 -0.61
CA MET A 40 -2.47 -11.05 -1.62
C MET A 40 -2.11 -11.67 -2.98
N VAL A 41 -0.85 -11.58 -3.41
CA VAL A 41 -0.37 -12.24 -4.63
C VAL A 41 -0.49 -13.75 -4.50
N VAL A 42 -0.17 -14.33 -3.35
CA VAL A 42 -0.35 -15.77 -3.08
C VAL A 42 -1.82 -16.16 -3.18
N VAL A 43 -2.71 -15.40 -2.53
CA VAL A 43 -4.16 -15.62 -2.61
C VAL A 43 -4.62 -15.60 -4.06
N LEU A 44 -4.29 -14.55 -4.81
CA LEU A 44 -4.67 -14.43 -6.22
C LEU A 44 -4.15 -15.57 -7.09
N PHE A 45 -2.91 -16.01 -6.87
CA PHE A 45 -2.34 -17.15 -7.58
C PHE A 45 -3.14 -18.43 -7.32
N THR A 46 -3.53 -18.67 -6.07
CA THR A 46 -4.32 -19.85 -5.70
C THR A 46 -5.78 -19.79 -6.15
N THR A 47 -6.40 -18.60 -6.21
CA THR A 47 -7.84 -18.49 -6.50
C THR A 47 -8.16 -18.24 -7.98
N VAL A 48 -7.32 -17.47 -8.67
CA VAL A 48 -7.55 -17.03 -10.05
C VAL A 48 -6.74 -17.86 -11.03
N LEU A 49 -5.45 -18.10 -10.75
CA LEU A 49 -4.54 -18.76 -11.71
C LEU A 49 -4.53 -20.28 -11.59
N ALA A 50 -4.87 -20.84 -10.42
CA ALA A 50 -4.90 -22.29 -10.21
C ALA A 50 -6.21 -22.75 -9.53
N PRO A 51 -7.40 -22.46 -10.09
CA PRO A 51 -8.65 -22.96 -9.54
C PRO A 51 -8.68 -24.49 -9.63
N THR A 52 -8.85 -25.17 -8.49
CA THR A 52 -8.97 -26.62 -8.44
C THR A 52 -10.40 -27.02 -8.79
N TRP A 53 -10.56 -27.59 -9.98
CA TRP A 53 -11.78 -28.24 -10.42
C TRP A 53 -11.71 -29.72 -10.06
N THR A 54 -12.72 -30.21 -9.36
CA THR A 54 -12.82 -31.62 -9.00
C THR A 54 -14.11 -32.19 -9.56
N VAL A 55 -14.00 -33.29 -10.30
CA VAL A 55 -15.16 -34.04 -10.79
C VAL A 55 -15.88 -34.65 -9.60
N LEU A 56 -17.20 -34.50 -9.54
CA LEU A 56 -17.98 -35.08 -8.45
C LEU A 56 -17.90 -36.61 -8.49
N PRO A 57 -17.54 -37.27 -7.39
CA PRO A 57 -17.64 -38.72 -7.33
C PRO A 57 -19.13 -39.13 -7.39
N ASN A 58 -19.44 -40.17 -8.16
CA ASN A 58 -20.77 -40.77 -8.31
C ASN A 58 -21.81 -39.97 -9.13
N THR A 59 -21.40 -39.03 -9.99
CA THR A 59 -22.30 -38.41 -10.98
C THR A 59 -22.21 -39.11 -12.33
N PHE A 60 -23.29 -39.02 -13.13
CA PHE A 60 -23.29 -39.55 -14.50
C PHE A 60 -22.21 -38.86 -15.33
N VAL A 61 -21.33 -39.67 -15.92
CA VAL A 61 -20.36 -39.25 -16.93
C VAL A 61 -20.98 -39.62 -18.27
N GLU A 62 -21.37 -38.61 -19.05
CA GLU A 62 -21.97 -38.82 -20.36
C GLU A 62 -20.92 -38.57 -21.45
N GLU A 63 -20.70 -39.56 -22.30
CA GLU A 63 -19.84 -39.39 -23.47
C GLU A 63 -20.57 -38.54 -24.51
N THR A 64 -19.90 -37.50 -25.02
CA THR A 64 -20.51 -36.60 -26.04
C THR A 64 -20.37 -37.15 -27.46
N PHE A 65 -19.66 -38.26 -27.64
CA PHE A 65 -19.30 -38.87 -28.94
C PHE A 65 -18.52 -37.94 -29.88
N ASP A 66 -18.08 -36.78 -29.39
CA ASP A 66 -17.22 -35.83 -30.08
C ASP A 66 -15.76 -36.03 -29.68
N MET A 67 -14.86 -35.70 -30.60
CA MET A 67 -13.41 -35.87 -30.45
C MET A 67 -12.69 -34.55 -30.69
N THR A 68 -11.64 -34.26 -29.91
CA THR A 68 -10.76 -33.12 -30.20
C THR A 68 -9.89 -33.41 -31.44
N GLN A 69 -9.23 -32.37 -31.96
CA GLN A 69 -8.26 -32.52 -33.06
C GLN A 69 -7.11 -33.49 -32.72
N ASP A 70 -6.84 -33.69 -31.44
CA ASP A 70 -5.81 -34.60 -30.92
C ASP A 70 -6.37 -35.99 -30.54
N TRP A 71 -7.55 -36.36 -31.06
CA TRP A 71 -8.18 -37.67 -30.84
C TRP A 71 -8.51 -37.99 -29.37
N HIS A 72 -8.84 -36.99 -28.56
CA HIS A 72 -9.36 -37.22 -27.20
C HIS A 72 -10.90 -37.19 -27.20
N ALA A 73 -11.53 -38.22 -26.64
CA ALA A 73 -12.98 -38.28 -26.46
C ALA A 73 -13.45 -37.24 -25.44
N ILE A 74 -14.53 -36.52 -25.76
CA ILE A 74 -15.08 -35.45 -24.92
C ILE A 74 -16.20 -36.04 -24.03
N TYR A 75 -16.16 -35.71 -22.74
CA TYR A 75 -17.16 -36.15 -21.76
C TYR A 75 -17.83 -34.95 -21.08
N ASN A 76 -19.14 -35.03 -20.89
CA ASN A 76 -19.88 -34.13 -20.01
C ASN A 76 -19.78 -34.65 -18.57
N VAL A 77 -19.22 -33.84 -17.68
CA VAL A 77 -19.03 -34.16 -16.27
C VAL A 77 -19.59 -33.05 -15.39
N GLN A 78 -20.24 -33.43 -14.29
CA GLN A 78 -20.55 -32.48 -13.22
C GLN A 78 -19.27 -32.22 -12.41
N ALA A 79 -18.80 -30.98 -12.44
CA ALA A 79 -17.62 -30.55 -11.69
C ALA A 79 -18.03 -29.57 -10.59
N SER A 80 -17.36 -29.68 -9.44
CA SER A 80 -17.40 -28.64 -8.41
C SER A 80 -16.09 -27.85 -8.44
N ARG A 81 -16.21 -26.56 -8.14
CA ARG A 81 -15.09 -25.66 -7.91
C ARG A 81 -14.96 -25.40 -6.42
N THR A 82 -13.74 -25.44 -5.91
CA THR A 82 -13.46 -25.00 -4.55
C THR A 82 -13.74 -23.51 -4.39
N LEU A 83 -14.62 -23.17 -3.45
CA LEU A 83 -14.90 -21.78 -3.07
C LEU A 83 -13.79 -21.32 -2.13
N PHE A 84 -13.27 -20.12 -2.36
CA PHE A 84 -12.26 -19.52 -1.48
C PHE A 84 -12.92 -18.64 -0.43
N ASP A 85 -12.53 -18.81 0.83
CA ASP A 85 -13.00 -17.96 1.92
C ASP A 85 -12.17 -16.65 1.97
N TYR A 86 -12.83 -15.55 1.62
CA TYR A 86 -12.22 -14.22 1.61
C TYR A 86 -12.19 -13.54 2.99
N THR A 87 -12.65 -14.19 4.06
CA THR A 87 -12.68 -13.61 5.41
C THR A 87 -11.28 -13.19 5.88
N ILE A 88 -10.29 -14.07 5.76
CA ILE A 88 -8.91 -13.77 6.21
C ILE A 88 -8.24 -12.71 5.34
N PRO A 89 -8.23 -12.79 3.98
CA PRO A 89 -7.71 -11.70 3.16
C PRO A 89 -8.38 -10.37 3.42
N SER A 90 -9.69 -10.35 3.67
CA SER A 90 -10.41 -9.12 3.98
C SER A 90 -9.95 -8.51 5.30
N LEU A 91 -9.73 -9.31 6.35
CA LEU A 91 -9.17 -8.83 7.62
C LEU A 91 -7.75 -8.27 7.45
N VAL A 92 -6.91 -8.94 6.64
CA VAL A 92 -5.55 -8.48 6.35
C VAL A 92 -5.56 -7.14 5.58
N LEU A 93 -6.45 -7.01 4.59
CA LEU A 93 -6.63 -5.77 3.84
C LEU A 93 -7.20 -4.65 4.71
N LEU A 94 -8.15 -4.94 5.61
CA LEU A 94 -8.68 -3.97 6.57
C LEU A 94 -7.59 -3.47 7.53
N TYR A 95 -6.71 -4.35 7.98
CA TYR A 95 -5.53 -3.96 8.75
C TYR A 95 -4.60 -3.04 7.93
N GLY A 96 -4.31 -3.40 6.68
CA GLY A 96 -3.54 -2.54 5.77
C GLY A 96 -4.19 -1.18 5.53
N LEU A 97 -5.51 -1.14 5.36
CA LEU A 97 -6.29 0.08 5.20
C LEU A 97 -6.19 0.97 6.45
N PHE A 98 -6.40 0.39 7.63
CA PHE A 98 -6.25 1.07 8.91
C PHE A 98 -4.85 1.66 9.06
N GLU A 99 -3.82 0.88 8.75
CA GLU A 99 -2.42 1.33 8.79
C GLU A 99 -2.16 2.52 7.86
N MET A 100 -2.66 2.47 6.63
CA MET A 100 -2.50 3.56 5.66
C MET A 100 -3.21 4.83 6.11
N ILE A 101 -4.46 4.71 6.59
CA ILE A 101 -5.25 5.84 7.12
C ILE A 101 -4.60 6.43 8.37
N ALA A 102 -4.12 5.59 9.29
CA ALA A 102 -3.44 6.01 10.50
C ALA A 102 -2.19 6.85 10.16
N GLY A 103 -1.47 6.52 9.09
CA GLY A 103 -0.33 7.31 8.62
C GLY A 103 -0.68 8.71 8.10
N LEU A 104 -1.88 8.94 7.56
CA LEU A 104 -2.22 10.21 6.88
C LEU A 104 -2.17 11.44 7.79
N PHE A 105 -2.49 11.28 9.08
CA PHE A 105 -2.50 12.38 10.04
C PHE A 105 -1.46 12.17 11.13
N VAL A 106 -0.88 13.29 11.58
CA VAL A 106 0.10 13.29 12.68
C VAL A 106 -0.50 12.70 13.96
N ARG A 107 -1.77 12.99 14.25
CA ARG A 107 -2.46 12.46 15.44
C ARG A 107 -2.74 10.97 15.35
N THR A 108 -3.21 10.50 14.20
CA THR A 108 -3.57 9.08 14.00
C THR A 108 -2.35 8.18 13.84
N SER A 109 -1.19 8.75 13.48
CA SER A 109 0.06 7.98 13.30
C SER A 109 0.48 7.25 14.58
N TYR A 110 0.07 7.72 15.75
CA TYR A 110 0.35 7.08 17.04
C TYR A 110 -0.50 5.82 17.29
N LEU A 111 -1.58 5.61 16.52
CA LEU A 111 -2.43 4.42 16.65
C LEU A 111 -1.90 3.25 15.82
N SER A 112 -0.99 3.49 14.88
CA SER A 112 -0.45 2.46 13.99
C SER A 112 0.60 1.61 14.71
N PRO A 113 0.37 0.30 14.93
CA PRO A 113 1.39 -0.61 15.43
C PRO A 113 2.64 -0.67 14.55
N THR A 114 2.51 -0.62 13.22
CA THR A 114 3.72 -0.74 12.37
C THR A 114 4.62 0.48 12.42
N ILE A 115 4.05 1.67 12.65
CA ILE A 115 4.86 2.89 12.83
C ILE A 115 5.71 2.77 14.10
N HIS A 116 5.13 2.31 15.21
CA HIS A 116 5.87 2.07 16.45
C HIS A 116 6.98 1.05 16.24
N LEU A 117 6.66 -0.07 15.59
CA LEU A 117 7.62 -1.13 15.32
C LEU A 117 8.77 -0.65 14.42
N ALA A 118 8.46 0.05 13.33
CA ALA A 118 9.46 0.56 12.40
C ALA A 118 10.37 1.60 13.06
N THR A 119 9.79 2.49 13.87
CA THR A 119 10.55 3.51 14.62
C THR A 119 11.43 2.86 15.68
N PHE A 120 10.94 1.83 16.36
CA PHE A 120 11.71 1.10 17.37
C PHE A 120 12.90 0.37 16.76
N LEU A 121 12.71 -0.29 15.61
CA LEU A 121 13.76 -1.03 14.92
C LEU A 121 14.82 -0.10 14.29
N THR A 122 14.43 1.09 13.82
CA THR A 122 15.36 2.08 13.25
C THR A 122 16.02 3.01 14.28
N ARG A 123 15.77 2.81 15.59
CA ARG A 123 16.24 3.70 16.66
C ARG A 123 17.76 3.93 16.69
N ASN A 124 18.55 2.98 16.20
CA ASN A 124 20.01 3.04 16.23
C ASN A 124 20.62 3.58 14.93
N THR A 125 19.79 3.94 13.96
CA THR A 125 20.20 4.56 12.71
C THR A 125 20.08 6.08 12.83
N ARG A 126 21.03 6.84 12.28
CA ARG A 126 20.91 8.30 12.25
C ARG A 126 19.69 8.69 11.41
N PRO A 127 18.77 9.53 11.93
CA PRO A 127 17.56 9.87 11.21
C PRO A 127 17.89 10.78 10.02
N LYS A 128 17.40 10.42 8.84
CA LYS A 128 17.35 11.29 7.66
C LYS A 128 15.95 11.86 7.55
N TRP A 129 15.83 13.19 7.49
CA TRP A 129 14.53 13.88 7.54
C TRP A 129 14.02 14.20 6.15
N GLU A 130 12.80 13.76 5.86
CA GLU A 130 12.08 14.03 4.59
C GLU A 130 10.71 14.67 4.89
N PRO A 131 10.17 15.50 3.99
CA PRO A 131 8.88 16.14 4.20
C PRO A 131 7.73 15.13 4.23
N HIS A 132 6.78 15.32 5.14
CA HIS A 132 5.65 14.41 5.32
C HIS A 132 4.59 14.51 4.20
N LYS A 133 4.42 15.68 3.58
CA LYS A 133 3.34 15.92 2.59
C LYS A 133 3.39 14.99 1.37
N PRO A 134 4.52 14.82 0.65
CA PRO A 134 4.58 13.91 -0.50
C PRO A 134 4.28 12.44 -0.12
N LYS A 135 4.54 12.07 1.14
CA LYS A 135 4.29 10.72 1.66
C LYS A 135 2.81 10.47 1.96
N LYS A 136 2.08 11.49 2.40
CA LYS A 136 0.61 11.41 2.52
C LYS A 136 -0.05 11.09 1.19
N PHE A 137 0.43 11.71 0.10
CA PHE A 137 -0.10 11.43 -1.23
C PHE A 137 0.13 9.97 -1.64
N ALA A 138 1.33 9.42 -1.39
CA ALA A 138 1.60 8.01 -1.62
C ALA A 138 0.69 7.08 -0.80
N TRP A 139 0.46 7.40 0.48
CA TRP A 139 -0.46 6.61 1.33
C TRP A 139 -1.91 6.74 0.90
N LEU A 140 -2.34 7.89 0.35
CA LEU A 140 -3.67 8.07 -0.21
C LEU A 140 -3.91 7.18 -1.44
N ILE A 141 -2.89 7.03 -2.30
CA ILE A 141 -2.93 6.05 -3.40
C ILE A 141 -3.11 4.64 -2.81
N GLY A 142 -2.34 4.29 -1.78
CA GLY A 142 -2.46 3.02 -1.07
C GLY A 142 -3.87 2.77 -0.50
N VAL A 143 -4.45 3.75 0.20
CA VAL A 143 -5.83 3.71 0.72
C VAL A 143 -6.82 3.42 -0.40
N THR A 144 -6.67 4.11 -1.54
CA THR A 144 -7.56 3.93 -2.70
C THR A 144 -7.47 2.52 -3.27
N LEU A 145 -6.25 2.03 -3.49
CA LEU A 145 -6.00 0.69 -4.02
C LEU A 145 -6.55 -0.41 -3.10
N ILE A 146 -6.31 -0.32 -1.79
CA ILE A 146 -6.79 -1.30 -0.81
C ILE A 146 -8.32 -1.27 -0.72
N SER A 147 -8.93 -0.08 -0.75
CA SER A 147 -10.39 0.06 -0.73
C SER A 147 -11.04 -0.59 -1.95
N LEU A 148 -10.47 -0.41 -3.14
CA LEU A 148 -10.93 -1.09 -4.35
C LEU A 148 -10.81 -2.61 -4.19
N CYS A 149 -9.69 -3.12 -3.69
CA CYS A 149 -9.51 -4.56 -3.46
C CYS A 149 -10.56 -5.12 -2.49
N LEU A 150 -10.87 -4.40 -1.40
CA LEU A 150 -11.90 -4.81 -0.44
C LEU A 150 -13.30 -4.89 -1.05
N ILE A 151 -13.65 -3.91 -1.90
CA ILE A 151 -14.94 -3.87 -2.61
C ILE A 151 -15.08 -5.10 -3.53
N PHE A 152 -14.04 -5.40 -4.31
CA PHE A 152 -14.09 -6.50 -5.28
C PHE A 152 -13.95 -7.89 -4.67
N PHE A 153 -13.31 -8.01 -3.51
CA PHE A 153 -13.23 -9.29 -2.79
C PHE A 153 -14.50 -9.61 -2.00
N ASN A 154 -15.33 -8.60 -1.71
CA ASN A 154 -16.61 -8.76 -1.00
C ASN A 154 -17.78 -8.17 -1.80
N PRO A 155 -18.03 -8.65 -3.04
CA PRO A 155 -19.02 -8.05 -3.94
C PRO A 155 -20.44 -8.17 -3.39
N ASP A 156 -20.81 -9.29 -2.74
CA ASP A 156 -22.14 -9.49 -2.17
C ASP A 156 -22.43 -8.49 -1.05
N MET A 157 -21.50 -8.30 -0.11
CA MET A 157 -21.67 -7.32 0.98
C MET A 157 -21.84 -5.89 0.45
N VAL A 158 -21.04 -5.52 -0.55
CA VAL A 158 -21.11 -4.19 -1.16
C VAL A 158 -22.40 -4.01 -1.96
N ALA A 159 -22.80 -5.01 -2.75
CA ALA A 159 -24.04 -4.99 -3.51
C ALA A 159 -25.26 -4.88 -2.59
N ARG A 160 -25.32 -5.66 -1.50
CA ARG A 160 -26.38 -5.55 -0.48
C ARG A 160 -26.39 -4.18 0.18
N PHE A 161 -25.22 -3.63 0.53
CA PHE A 161 -25.14 -2.31 1.15
C PHE A 161 -25.68 -1.22 0.21
N ILE A 162 -25.28 -1.23 -1.06
CA ILE A 162 -25.73 -0.27 -2.07
C ILE A 162 -27.23 -0.46 -2.34
N ASN A 163 -27.69 -1.68 -2.56
CA ASN A 163 -29.10 -1.96 -2.81
C ASN A 163 -29.98 -1.56 -1.62
N ALA A 164 -29.50 -1.73 -0.37
CA ALA A 164 -30.19 -1.24 0.82
C ALA A 164 -30.21 0.29 0.91
N LEU A 165 -29.13 0.97 0.54
CA LEU A 165 -29.04 2.43 0.56
C LEU A 165 -29.97 3.09 -0.47
N PHE A 166 -30.08 2.51 -1.66
CA PHE A 166 -30.87 3.05 -2.77
C PHE A 166 -32.28 2.44 -2.86
N ALA A 167 -32.61 1.48 -2.00
CA ALA A 167 -33.88 0.74 -2.01
C ALA A 167 -34.25 0.17 -3.40
N SER A 168 -33.24 -0.16 -4.21
CA SER A 168 -33.37 -0.64 -5.59
C SER A 168 -32.21 -1.58 -5.91
N GLU A 169 -32.47 -2.61 -6.73
CA GLU A 169 -31.45 -3.57 -7.20
C GLU A 169 -30.56 -2.94 -8.28
N LEU A 170 -29.61 -2.11 -7.87
CA LEU A 170 -28.64 -1.48 -8.76
C LEU A 170 -27.49 -2.43 -9.10
N LEU A 171 -27.11 -3.30 -8.16
CA LEU A 171 -26.03 -4.26 -8.32
C LEU A 171 -26.53 -5.69 -8.16
N PRO A 172 -26.08 -6.63 -9.01
CA PRO A 172 -26.46 -8.03 -8.90
C PRO A 172 -25.86 -8.66 -7.65
N THR A 173 -26.69 -9.37 -6.87
CA THR A 173 -26.25 -10.19 -5.72
C THR A 173 -25.96 -11.63 -6.11
N ASP A 174 -26.34 -12.03 -7.32
CA ASP A 174 -26.39 -13.44 -7.73
C ASP A 174 -25.19 -13.85 -8.60
N SER A 175 -24.36 -12.89 -9.00
CA SER A 175 -23.16 -13.12 -9.79
C SER A 175 -21.99 -12.29 -9.28
N ASN A 176 -20.79 -12.87 -9.37
CA ASN A 176 -19.57 -12.17 -9.02
C ASN A 176 -19.15 -11.25 -10.19
N TYR A 177 -19.09 -9.94 -9.94
CA TYR A 177 -18.70 -8.93 -10.93
C TYR A 177 -17.21 -8.51 -10.80
N MET A 178 -16.36 -9.38 -10.24
CA MET A 178 -14.92 -9.10 -10.12
C MET A 178 -14.29 -8.79 -11.49
N PRO A 179 -13.65 -7.61 -11.66
CA PRO A 179 -13.00 -7.28 -12.92
C PRO A 179 -11.74 -8.10 -13.19
N ASP A 180 -11.47 -8.39 -14.46
CA ASP A 180 -10.28 -9.15 -14.88
C ASP A 180 -8.94 -8.44 -14.60
N PHE A 181 -8.96 -7.13 -14.37
CA PHE A 181 -7.74 -6.34 -14.13
C PHE A 181 -7.24 -6.37 -12.67
N ILE A 182 -7.97 -7.00 -11.75
CA ILE A 182 -7.61 -7.03 -10.32
C ILE A 182 -6.21 -7.63 -10.07
N PRO A 183 -5.79 -8.72 -10.73
CA PRO A 183 -4.42 -9.22 -10.58
C PRO A 183 -3.35 -8.21 -10.99
N ILE A 184 -3.61 -7.42 -12.04
CA ILE A 184 -2.70 -6.35 -12.49
C ILE A 184 -2.62 -5.26 -11.43
N LEU A 185 -3.77 -4.86 -10.86
CA LEU A 185 -3.82 -3.84 -9.81
C LEU A 185 -3.00 -4.24 -8.58
N VAL A 186 -3.14 -5.49 -8.13
CA VAL A 186 -2.36 -6.02 -7.00
C VAL A 186 -0.87 -6.14 -7.36
N GLY A 187 -0.54 -6.55 -8.59
CA GLY A 187 0.84 -6.58 -9.09
C GLY A 187 1.51 -5.20 -9.10
N ILE A 188 0.77 -4.15 -9.52
CA ILE A 188 1.25 -2.77 -9.45
C ILE A 188 1.46 -2.35 -8.00
N CYS A 189 0.51 -2.61 -7.11
CA CYS A 189 0.64 -2.28 -5.69
C CYS A 189 1.86 -2.95 -5.06
N PHE A 190 2.05 -4.25 -5.30
CA PHE A 190 3.23 -5.01 -4.88
C PHE A 190 4.52 -4.35 -5.39
N THR A 191 4.58 -4.01 -6.68
CA THR A 191 5.77 -3.39 -7.29
C THR A 191 6.08 -2.03 -6.67
N LEU A 192 5.07 -1.17 -6.48
CA LEU A 192 5.24 0.15 -5.89
C LEU A 192 5.77 0.06 -4.45
N MET A 193 5.21 -0.85 -3.63
CA MET A 193 5.64 -1.05 -2.25
C MET A 193 7.02 -1.70 -2.17
N TRP A 194 7.32 -2.64 -3.06
CA TRP A 194 8.61 -3.33 -3.12
C TRP A 194 9.74 -2.36 -3.48
N LEU A 195 9.52 -1.46 -4.45
CA LEU A 195 10.48 -0.43 -4.82
C LEU A 195 10.78 0.52 -3.65
N GLU A 196 9.76 0.92 -2.89
CA GLU A 196 9.96 1.77 -1.70
C GLU A 196 10.69 1.02 -0.59
N ALA A 197 10.32 -0.24 -0.33
CA ALA A 197 10.94 -1.05 0.72
C ALA A 197 12.42 -1.36 0.44
N ILE A 198 12.74 -1.82 -0.78
CA ILE A 198 14.07 -2.30 -1.14
C ILE A 198 15.00 -1.16 -1.55
N PHE A 199 14.58 -0.30 -2.48
CA PHE A 199 15.43 0.77 -3.01
C PHE A 199 15.26 2.11 -2.29
N GLY A 200 14.27 2.24 -1.40
CA GLY A 200 13.92 3.54 -0.81
C GLY A 200 13.32 4.51 -1.83
N PHE A 201 12.86 4.00 -2.98
CA PHE A 201 12.34 4.80 -4.08
C PHE A 201 10.81 4.78 -4.09
N CYS A 202 10.20 5.90 -3.68
CA CYS A 202 8.75 6.04 -3.61
C CYS A 202 8.18 6.75 -4.85
N LEU A 203 7.63 5.97 -5.77
CA LEU A 203 6.98 6.48 -6.99
C LEU A 203 5.80 7.42 -6.71
N GLY A 204 5.05 7.20 -5.62
CA GLY A 204 3.97 8.12 -5.22
C GLY A 204 4.48 9.53 -4.90
N CYS A 205 5.67 9.64 -4.29
CA CYS A 205 6.27 10.96 -4.02
C CYS A 205 6.75 11.63 -5.31
N GLN A 206 7.28 10.85 -6.26
CA GLN A 206 7.67 11.34 -7.58
C GLN A 206 6.47 11.82 -8.41
N LEU A 207 5.33 11.12 -8.33
CA LEU A 207 4.09 11.54 -8.98
C LEU A 207 3.56 12.85 -8.39
N HIS A 208 3.59 13.00 -7.06
CA HIS A 208 3.24 14.26 -6.40
C HIS A 208 4.12 15.42 -6.89
N TRP A 209 5.43 15.19 -7.05
CA TRP A 209 6.34 16.18 -7.63
C TRP A 209 5.96 16.55 -9.07
N LEU A 210 5.71 15.55 -9.91
CA LEU A 210 5.33 15.77 -11.30
C LEU A 210 4.08 16.64 -11.41
N LEU A 211 3.06 16.36 -10.58
CA LEU A 211 1.81 17.12 -10.53
C LEU A 211 2.02 18.55 -9.99
N ALA A 212 2.92 18.74 -9.03
CA ALA A 212 3.32 20.07 -8.58
C ALA A 212 4.06 20.86 -9.69
N LYS A 213 4.93 20.19 -10.47
CA LYS A 213 5.64 20.79 -11.61
C LYS A 213 4.70 21.23 -12.73
N ILE A 214 3.62 20.47 -12.96
CA ILE A 214 2.58 20.80 -13.94
C ILE A 214 1.65 21.93 -13.43
N GLY A 215 1.80 22.36 -12.17
CA GLY A 215 1.07 23.49 -11.59
C GLY A 215 -0.32 23.15 -11.03
N ILE A 216 -0.65 21.85 -10.94
CA ILE A 216 -1.91 21.37 -10.33
C ILE A 216 -1.88 21.59 -8.81
N PHE A 217 -0.72 21.38 -8.19
CA PHE A 217 -0.48 21.72 -6.78
C PHE A 217 0.38 22.97 -6.69
N LYS A 218 -0.14 24.04 -6.07
CA LYS A 218 0.60 25.31 -5.84
C LYS A 218 1.63 25.23 -4.71
N GLU A 219 1.79 24.08 -4.07
CA GLU A 219 2.60 23.94 -2.87
C GLU A 219 4.07 23.67 -3.17
N HIS A 220 4.96 24.33 -2.42
CA HIS A 220 6.41 24.12 -2.51
C HIS A 220 6.79 22.71 -2.04
N CYS A 221 7.28 21.88 -2.97
CA CYS A 221 7.87 20.60 -2.62
C CYS A 221 9.34 20.78 -2.19
N TYR A 222 9.66 20.41 -0.95
CA TYR A 222 11.01 20.55 -0.39
C TYR A 222 12.00 19.49 -0.86
N ASP A 223 11.54 18.31 -1.33
CA ASP A 223 12.41 17.35 -2.05
C ASP A 223 12.80 17.85 -3.45
N CYS A 224 12.11 18.89 -3.93
CA CYS A 224 12.18 19.38 -5.29
C CYS A 224 13.12 20.58 -5.43
N MET A 225 13.54 21.19 -4.32
CA MET A 225 14.88 21.77 -4.24
C MET A 225 15.76 20.70 -3.61
N ASN A 226 16.85 20.32 -4.28
CA ASN A 226 17.90 19.46 -3.72
C ASN A 226 18.61 20.16 -2.54
N VAL A 227 17.88 20.48 -1.48
CA VAL A 227 18.42 21.04 -0.25
C VAL A 227 18.89 19.86 0.56
N ASP A 228 20.10 19.42 0.26
CA ASP A 228 20.80 18.51 1.15
C ASP A 228 21.02 19.28 2.45
N PHE A 229 20.24 18.97 3.48
CA PHE A 229 20.27 19.68 4.75
C PHE A 229 21.62 19.51 5.45
N ASP A 230 22.31 18.40 5.18
CA ASP A 230 23.70 18.19 5.58
C ASP A 230 24.61 19.23 4.95
N GLN A 231 24.37 19.59 3.68
CA GLN A 231 25.12 20.63 2.97
C GLN A 231 24.79 22.03 3.50
N LYS A 232 23.52 22.34 3.82
CA LYS A 232 23.16 23.63 4.46
C LYS A 232 23.71 23.76 5.88
N ALA A 233 23.65 22.70 6.68
CA ALA A 233 24.22 22.67 8.03
C ALA A 233 25.74 22.85 7.97
N TRP A 234 26.41 22.14 7.05
CA TRP A 234 27.84 22.28 6.79
C TRP A 234 28.23 23.69 6.30
N ILE A 235 27.45 24.31 5.40
CA ILE A 235 27.66 25.70 4.96
C ILE A 235 27.48 26.68 6.13
N ALA A 236 26.47 26.47 6.97
CA ALA A 236 26.22 27.33 8.14
C ALA A 236 27.33 27.18 9.19
N GLU A 237 27.83 25.96 9.41
CA GLU A 237 28.96 25.67 10.29
C GLU A 237 30.26 26.29 9.75
N ARG A 238 30.54 26.15 8.45
CA ARG A 238 31.67 26.84 7.78
C ARG A 238 31.60 28.35 7.89
N LYS A 239 30.43 28.95 7.66
CA LYS A 239 30.24 30.41 7.80
C LYS A 239 30.49 30.89 9.23
N LYS A 240 30.09 30.11 10.24
CA LYS A 240 30.41 30.40 11.65
C LYS A 240 31.90 30.30 11.92
N MET A 241 32.58 29.31 11.36
CA MET A 241 34.05 29.18 11.47
C MET A 241 34.78 30.32 10.75
N GLU A 242 34.34 30.74 9.55
CA GLU A 242 34.90 31.87 8.82
C GLU A 242 34.68 33.20 9.56
N GLN A 243 33.51 33.39 10.16
CA GLN A 243 33.24 34.55 11.01
C GLN A 243 34.07 34.53 12.31
N ALA A 244 34.31 33.36 12.90
CA ALA A 244 35.20 33.26 14.06
C ALA A 244 36.64 33.66 13.68
N LEU A 245 37.14 33.20 12.53
CA LEU A 245 38.47 33.55 12.02
C LEU A 245 38.60 35.02 11.61
N GLN A 246 37.53 35.67 11.14
CA GLN A 246 37.53 37.10 10.82
C GLN A 246 37.46 38.01 12.06
N ASN A 247 37.05 37.47 13.20
CA ASN A 247 36.91 38.19 14.47
C ASN A 247 38.06 37.88 15.45
N GLU A 248 39.05 37.09 15.06
CA GLU A 248 40.31 36.96 15.80
C GLU A 248 41.21 38.18 15.47
N PRO A 249 41.67 38.94 16.48
CA PRO A 249 42.44 40.18 16.29
C PRO A 249 43.88 39.97 15.80
#